data_AF-A0A8K9XWK1-F1
#
_entry.id   AF-A0A8K9XWK1-F1
#
_cell.length_a   1.000
_cell.length_b   1.000
_cell.length_c   1.000
_cell.angle_alpha   90.00
_cell.angle_beta   90.00
_cell.angle_gamma   90.00
#
_symmetry.space_group_name_H-M   'P 1'
#
loop_
_entity.id
_entity.type
_entity.pdbx_description
1 polymer ?
#
loop_
_entity_poly.entity_id
_entity_poly.type
_entity_poly.pdbx_seq_one_letter_code
_entity_poly.pdbx_strand_id
1 'polypeptide(L)'
;MANVLRNSAKFGFSGVLSQLSIHSRHGRECVSPCFSLQQRNNSTSPKIKVDLDNSTGVAVLRMQSPPVNSLSLDFLTEFCINLEKLEMDKSCRGLIITSVSTHTHTHTDTDTVTQSHKTMIHTITPPVCVVSQTLSKVSSTGLDIITLPVCVCVCVCLVSQTLSKVFSAGLDIMEMYGKSPERCGEFWKAVQEMWLKLYGSNMATIAAINGSSPAGGCLMSIGCDYRIMADNPRYSIGLNETQLGIVAPFWFKDTLVNTVGNRAAELSLELGLLYSAPDALKIGLVDQLVPEDQVLSTAQDTMSKWLAVPDHARQITKSMMRKQTIDKLLSNREADITNFVSFITKDSIQRSLRMYLEMLKSRKA
;
A
#
# COMPACT_ATOMS: atom_id res chain seq x y z
N MET A 1 -75.99 1.38 30.08
CA MET A 1 -76.10 0.85 28.72
C MET A 1 -75.26 -0.42 28.64
N ALA A 2 -75.83 -1.46 28.01
CA ALA A 2 -75.42 -2.88 27.92
C ALA A 2 -73.90 -3.15 27.87
N ASN A 3 -73.29 -4.12 28.57
CA ASN A 3 -73.53 -5.58 28.63
C ASN A 3 -73.25 -6.21 27.23
N VAL A 4 -72.28 -7.10 26.99
CA VAL A 4 -72.44 -8.57 27.10
C VAL A 4 -71.21 -9.31 26.46
N LEU A 5 -70.60 -10.22 27.24
CA LEU A 5 -70.01 -11.57 26.93
C LEU A 5 -68.67 -11.73 26.15
N ARG A 6 -67.60 -12.33 26.76
CA ARG A 6 -67.29 -13.78 27.05
C ARG A 6 -66.83 -14.54 25.78
N ASN A 7 -65.79 -15.40 25.71
CA ASN A 7 -65.18 -16.45 26.55
C ASN A 7 -63.80 -16.80 25.90
N SER A 8 -62.63 -16.92 26.57
CA SER A 8 -62.06 -18.04 27.37
C SER A 8 -61.83 -19.40 26.67
N ALA A 9 -60.55 -19.83 26.55
CA ALA A 9 -59.95 -21.17 26.84
C ALA A 9 -58.60 -21.32 26.10
N LYS A 10 -57.42 -21.33 26.76
CA LYS A 10 -56.72 -22.50 27.37
C LYS A 10 -56.61 -23.73 26.45
N PHE A 11 -55.40 -24.07 26.00
CA PHE A 11 -54.81 -25.42 26.11
C PHE A 11 -53.32 -25.36 25.74
N GLY A 12 -52.46 -25.73 26.69
CA GLY A 12 -51.09 -26.15 26.41
C GLY A 12 -51.02 -27.67 26.30
N PHE A 13 -50.05 -28.19 25.57
CA PHE A 13 -49.55 -29.56 25.76
C PHE A 13 -48.08 -29.64 25.36
N SER A 14 -47.33 -30.30 26.24
CA SER A 14 -45.91 -30.60 26.11
C SER A 14 -45.66 -31.78 25.19
N GLY A 15 -44.46 -31.80 24.59
CA GLY A 15 -43.75 -33.03 24.25
C GLY A 15 -44.07 -33.61 22.87
N VAL A 16 -43.06 -33.80 22.04
CA VAL A 16 -42.49 -35.12 21.72
C VAL A 16 -41.16 -34.87 20.99
N LEU A 17 -40.10 -35.43 21.58
CA LEU A 17 -38.79 -35.63 20.99
C LEU A 17 -38.82 -36.81 20.02
N SER A 18 -37.94 -36.75 19.03
CA SER A 18 -37.24 -37.85 18.35
C SER A 18 -37.82 -38.45 17.06
N GLN A 19 -36.86 -38.88 16.23
CA GLN A 19 -36.92 -39.52 14.91
C GLN A 19 -37.02 -38.52 13.75
N LEU A 20 -35.96 -38.27 12.98
CA LEU A 20 -35.27 -39.28 12.17
C LEU A 20 -33.76 -39.00 12.06
N SER A 21 -32.98 -40.07 12.18
CA SER A 21 -31.55 -40.13 11.90
C SER A 21 -31.31 -41.02 10.68
N ILE A 22 -30.42 -40.56 9.80
CA ILE A 22 -29.55 -41.33 8.88
C ILE A 22 -30.21 -42.03 7.67
N HIS A 23 -29.88 -41.54 6.46
CA HIS A 23 -29.26 -42.33 5.39
C HIS A 23 -28.47 -41.43 4.40
N SER A 24 -27.15 -41.40 4.64
CA SER A 24 -26.01 -41.57 3.72
C SER A 24 -26.02 -41.01 2.27
N ARG A 25 -24.99 -40.18 2.03
CA ARG A 25 -24.08 -40.09 0.86
C ARG A 25 -24.66 -39.68 -0.50
N HIS A 26 -24.29 -38.49 -0.95
CA HIS A 26 -23.51 -38.30 -2.19
C HIS A 26 -22.50 -37.17 -1.95
N GLY A 27 -21.22 -37.52 -1.96
CA GLY A 27 -20.11 -36.59 -1.79
C GLY A 27 -20.02 -35.62 -2.95
N ARG A 28 -19.93 -34.33 -2.62
CA ARG A 28 -19.20 -33.38 -3.44
C ARG A 28 -18.09 -32.84 -2.58
N GLU A 29 -16.90 -33.38 -2.81
CA GLU A 29 -15.65 -32.77 -2.39
C GLU A 29 -15.64 -31.33 -2.91
N CYS A 30 -15.68 -30.36 -2.01
CA CYS A 30 -15.24 -29.01 -2.35
C CYS A 30 -13.73 -29.08 -2.51
N VAL A 31 -13.29 -29.44 -3.71
CA VAL A 31 -11.91 -29.30 -4.13
C VAL A 31 -11.66 -27.80 -4.24
N SER A 32 -11.16 -27.21 -3.15
CA SER A 32 -10.49 -25.91 -3.24
C SER A 32 -9.35 -26.09 -4.25
N PRO A 33 -9.16 -25.21 -5.25
CA PRO A 33 -7.96 -25.27 -6.06
C PRO A 33 -6.81 -24.86 -5.15
N CYS A 34 -6.19 -25.85 -4.53
CA CYS A 34 -4.86 -25.72 -3.97
C CYS A 34 -3.97 -25.34 -5.16
N PHE A 35 -3.60 -24.07 -5.25
CA PHE A 35 -2.62 -23.60 -6.21
C PHE A 35 -1.39 -24.47 -6.04
N SER A 36 -1.14 -25.36 -7.00
CA SER A 36 0.11 -26.09 -7.07
C SER A 36 1.21 -25.06 -7.22
N LEU A 37 1.97 -24.87 -6.14
CA LEU A 37 3.18 -24.08 -6.12
C LEU A 37 4.19 -24.73 -7.08
N GLN A 38 4.16 -24.33 -8.35
CA GLN A 38 5.37 -24.33 -9.13
C GLN A 38 6.27 -23.28 -8.49
N GLN A 39 7.25 -23.74 -7.71
CA GLN A 39 8.37 -22.91 -7.27
C GLN A 39 9.07 -22.36 -8.52
N ARG A 40 8.66 -21.18 -8.96
CA ARG A 40 9.50 -20.34 -9.80
C ARG A 40 10.63 -19.85 -8.90
N ASN A 41 11.75 -20.56 -8.93
CA ASN A 41 13.03 -20.05 -8.46
C ASN A 41 13.41 -18.84 -9.31
N ASN A 42 12.90 -17.66 -8.95
CA ASN A 42 13.46 -16.39 -9.40
C ASN A 42 14.24 -15.80 -8.23
N SER A 43 15.54 -15.66 -8.45
CA SER A 43 16.52 -15.02 -7.57
C SER A 43 16.30 -13.50 -7.53
N THR A 44 15.10 -13.09 -7.12
CA THR A 44 14.74 -11.68 -6.95
C THR A 44 14.60 -11.39 -5.46
N SER A 45 15.26 -10.33 -5.00
CA SER A 45 15.07 -9.80 -3.64
C SER A 45 13.58 -9.59 -3.34
N PRO A 46 13.11 -9.91 -2.12
CA PRO A 46 11.70 -9.77 -1.76
C PRO A 46 11.26 -8.32 -1.95
N LYS A 47 10.11 -8.11 -2.61
CA LYS A 47 9.55 -6.78 -2.86
C LYS A 47 8.82 -6.22 -1.64
N ILE A 48 8.52 -7.08 -0.67
CA ILE A 48 7.80 -6.75 0.55
C ILE A 48 8.56 -7.30 1.76
N LYS A 49 8.77 -6.45 2.75
CA LYS A 49 9.26 -6.84 4.08
C LYS A 49 8.13 -6.77 5.09
N VAL A 50 7.93 -7.83 5.87
CA VAL A 50 6.93 -7.87 6.94
C VAL A 50 7.64 -8.02 8.28
N ASP A 51 7.40 -7.10 9.20
CA ASP A 51 7.88 -7.18 10.58
C ASP A 51 6.64 -7.31 11.49
N LEU A 52 6.44 -8.49 12.10
CA LEU A 52 5.36 -8.75 13.07
C LEU A 52 5.88 -8.57 14.49
N ASP A 53 5.25 -7.68 15.25
CA ASP A 53 5.47 -7.57 16.69
C ASP A 53 4.45 -8.44 17.44
N ASN A 54 4.92 -9.59 17.93
CA ASN A 54 4.10 -10.54 18.68
C ASN A 54 3.58 -10.00 20.02
N SER A 55 4.21 -8.95 20.57
CA SER A 55 3.77 -8.36 21.84
C SER A 55 2.52 -7.49 21.66
N THR A 56 2.42 -6.79 20.53
CA THR A 56 1.28 -5.93 20.19
C THR A 56 0.27 -6.60 19.27
N GLY A 57 0.67 -7.65 18.55
CA GLY A 57 -0.12 -8.30 17.51
C GLY A 57 -0.26 -7.44 16.26
N VAL A 58 0.72 -6.56 16.00
CA VAL A 58 0.74 -5.63 14.86
C VAL A 58 1.84 -6.01 13.89
N ALA A 59 1.47 -6.22 12.64
CA ALA A 59 2.40 -6.36 11.54
C ALA A 59 2.61 -5.02 10.82
N VAL A 60 3.86 -4.73 10.45
CA VAL A 60 4.20 -3.63 9.55
C VAL A 60 4.72 -4.21 8.24
N LEU A 61 3.94 -4.03 7.17
CA LEU A 61 4.28 -4.41 5.80
C LEU A 61 4.89 -3.21 5.10
N ARG A 62 6.16 -3.36 4.70
CA ARG A 62 6.95 -2.35 4.01
C ARG A 62 7.17 -2.73 2.57
N MET A 63 6.69 -1.88 1.66
CA MET A 63 6.94 -2.00 0.23
C MET A 63 8.36 -1.54 -0.09
N GLN A 64 9.11 -2.37 -0.80
CA GLN A 64 10.50 -2.15 -1.19
C GLN A 64 10.77 -2.65 -2.61
N SER A 65 9.90 -2.27 -3.55
CA SER A 65 10.05 -2.57 -4.98
C SER A 65 10.52 -1.31 -5.72
N PRO A 66 11.84 -1.03 -5.74
CA PRO A 66 12.36 0.16 -6.41
C PRO A 66 12.03 0.17 -7.91
N PRO A 67 11.95 1.37 -8.53
CA PRO A 67 12.23 2.67 -7.92
C PRO A 67 11.02 3.30 -7.20
N VAL A 68 9.79 2.84 -7.45
CA VAL A 68 8.57 3.57 -7.08
C VAL A 68 7.43 2.68 -6.54
N ASN A 69 7.74 1.47 -6.11
CA ASN A 69 6.75 0.48 -5.64
C ASN A 69 5.61 0.27 -6.63
N SER A 70 5.94 0.09 -7.92
CA SER A 70 4.97 -0.29 -8.94
C SER A 70 4.36 -1.66 -8.60
N LEU A 71 3.04 -1.76 -8.76
CA LEU A 71 2.28 -2.97 -8.48
C LEU A 71 2.37 -3.91 -9.70
N SER A 72 3.54 -4.54 -9.88
CA SER A 72 3.75 -5.60 -10.87
C SER A 72 3.03 -6.90 -10.47
N LEU A 73 2.90 -7.87 -11.37
CA LEU A 73 2.25 -9.14 -11.02
C LEU A 73 2.95 -9.83 -9.84
N ASP A 74 4.29 -9.85 -9.86
CA ASP A 74 5.10 -10.43 -8.79
C ASP A 74 4.85 -9.72 -7.44
N PHE A 75 4.78 -8.38 -7.45
CA PHE A 75 4.47 -7.61 -6.24
C PHE A 75 3.07 -7.97 -5.71
N LEU A 76 2.07 -8.01 -6.58
CA LEU A 76 0.68 -8.29 -6.20
C LEU A 76 0.54 -9.70 -5.60
N THR A 77 1.22 -10.67 -6.20
CA THR A 77 1.22 -12.06 -5.71
C THR A 77 1.93 -12.16 -4.37
N GLU A 78 3.11 -11.54 -4.23
CA GLU A 78 3.84 -11.48 -2.96
C GLU A 78 3.01 -10.78 -1.87
N PHE A 79 2.30 -9.70 -2.21
CA PHE A 79 1.41 -8.99 -1.29
C PHE A 79 0.28 -9.87 -0.79
N CYS A 80 -0.44 -10.54 -1.71
CA CYS A 80 -1.53 -11.45 -1.36
C CYS A 80 -1.06 -12.59 -0.45
N ILE A 81 0.09 -13.20 -0.75
CA ILE A 81 0.67 -14.29 0.07
C ILE A 81 1.02 -13.79 1.47
N ASN A 82 1.64 -12.61 1.60
CA ASN A 82 1.96 -12.06 2.91
C ASN A 82 0.70 -11.72 3.71
N LEU A 83 -0.33 -11.19 3.05
CA LEU A 83 -1.60 -10.87 3.70
C LEU A 83 -2.30 -12.13 4.20
N GLU A 84 -2.37 -13.20 3.39
CA GLU A 84 -2.93 -14.50 3.80
C GLU A 84 -2.17 -15.10 4.99
N LYS A 85 -0.83 -15.05 4.98
CA LYS A 85 -0.01 -15.52 6.10
C LYS A 85 -0.33 -14.79 7.39
N LEU A 86 -0.48 -13.46 7.33
CA LEU A 86 -0.83 -12.65 8.49
C LEU A 86 -2.26 -12.92 8.97
N GLU A 87 -3.21 -13.16 8.07
CA GLU A 87 -4.59 -13.53 8.44
C GLU A 87 -4.69 -14.92 9.09
N MET A 88 -3.81 -15.85 8.70
CA MET A 88 -3.73 -17.18 9.32
C MET A 88 -3.02 -17.15 10.68
N ASP A 89 -2.20 -16.15 10.94
CA ASP A 89 -1.53 -15.97 12.21
C ASP A 89 -2.47 -15.34 13.24
N LYS A 90 -2.96 -16.15 14.18
CA LYS A 90 -3.89 -15.73 15.24
C LYS A 90 -3.32 -14.66 16.18
N SER A 91 -2.00 -14.47 16.21
CA SER A 91 -1.38 -13.40 17.00
C SER A 91 -1.50 -12.03 16.30
N CYS A 92 -1.65 -12.01 14.97
CA CYS A 92 -1.75 -10.80 14.19
C CYS A 92 -3.21 -10.32 14.09
N ARG A 93 -3.46 -9.10 14.58
CA ARG A 93 -4.78 -8.46 14.55
C ARG A 93 -4.78 -7.12 13.81
N GLY A 94 -3.61 -6.50 13.67
CA GLY A 94 -3.43 -5.22 13.02
C GLY A 94 -2.35 -5.26 11.94
N LEU A 95 -2.57 -4.54 10.85
CA LEU A 95 -1.63 -4.40 9.74
C LEU A 95 -1.43 -2.91 9.41
N ILE A 96 -0.19 -2.47 9.42
CA ILE A 96 0.24 -1.16 8.91
C ILE A 96 0.95 -1.37 7.58
N ILE A 97 0.51 -0.68 6.53
CA ILE A 97 1.14 -0.71 5.20
C ILE A 97 1.88 0.60 5.00
N THR A 98 3.17 0.53 4.63
CA THR A 98 4.00 1.71 4.34
C THR A 98 5.06 1.41 3.28
N SER A 99 5.79 2.42 2.82
CA SER A 99 6.96 2.25 1.95
C SER A 99 8.25 2.32 2.77
N VAL A 100 9.30 1.62 2.36
CA VAL A 100 10.61 1.73 3.02
C VAL A 100 11.15 3.15 2.86
N SER A 101 11.43 3.80 3.99
CA SER A 101 12.16 5.06 4.04
C SER A 101 13.65 4.78 3.81
N THR A 102 14.28 5.41 2.81
CA THR A 102 15.73 5.28 2.52
C THR A 102 16.66 5.93 3.57
N HIS A 103 16.12 6.32 4.74
CA HIS A 103 16.89 6.85 5.87
C HIS A 103 16.66 5.98 7.11
N THR A 104 17.21 4.76 7.11
CA THR A 104 17.55 4.12 8.38
C THR A 104 19.03 4.38 8.63
N HIS A 105 19.33 5.38 9.46
CA HIS A 105 20.56 5.33 10.23
C HIS A 105 20.43 4.11 11.14
N THR A 106 21.08 3.01 10.76
CA THR A 106 21.31 1.90 11.66
C THR A 106 22.29 2.36 12.74
N HIS A 107 21.77 2.86 13.86
CA HIS A 107 22.53 2.79 15.10
C HIS A 107 22.47 1.34 15.55
N THR A 108 23.50 0.57 15.19
CA THR A 108 23.81 -0.68 15.87
C THR A 108 24.43 -0.30 17.21
N ASP A 109 23.65 -0.36 18.27
CA ASP A 109 24.15 -0.37 19.63
C ASP A 109 24.83 -1.72 19.90
N THR A 110 26.15 -1.71 19.75
CA THR A 110 27.06 -2.58 20.48
C THR A 110 28.14 -1.68 21.02
N ASP A 111 28.13 -1.44 22.34
CA ASP A 111 29.28 -1.76 23.18
C ASP A 111 29.08 -1.30 24.64
N THR A 112 29.10 -2.31 25.51
CA THR A 112 29.71 -2.37 26.84
C THR A 112 29.99 -1.08 27.62
N VAL A 113 29.36 -1.06 28.80
CA VAL A 113 29.76 -0.41 30.06
C VAL A 113 31.27 -0.13 30.17
N THR A 114 31.63 1.14 30.28
CA THR A 114 32.68 1.62 31.20
C THR A 114 32.42 3.07 31.57
N GLN A 115 32.19 3.33 32.86
CA GLN A 115 32.12 4.67 33.43
C GLN A 115 33.50 5.35 33.38
N SER A 116 33.56 6.62 32.96
CA SER A 116 34.20 7.69 33.75
C SER A 116 33.99 9.10 33.14
N HIS A 117 33.38 9.97 33.94
CA HIS A 117 33.55 11.43 34.06
C HIS A 117 34.17 12.23 32.89
N LYS A 118 33.37 13.11 32.26
CA LYS A 118 33.44 14.60 32.42
C LYS A 118 32.58 15.32 31.38
N THR A 119 31.78 16.26 31.89
CA THR A 119 31.02 17.30 31.18
C THR A 119 31.90 18.13 30.24
N MET A 120 31.46 18.38 29.00
CA MET A 120 31.60 19.69 28.35
C MET A 120 30.69 19.82 27.12
N ILE A 121 29.89 20.89 27.11
CA ILE A 121 29.07 21.38 26.02
C ILE A 121 30.01 21.91 24.93
N HIS A 122 29.90 21.44 23.68
CA HIS A 122 30.53 22.11 22.55
C HIS A 122 29.58 22.26 21.37
N THR A 123 29.23 23.53 21.14
CA THR A 123 28.75 24.14 19.92
C THR A 123 29.65 23.75 18.74
N ILE A 124 29.10 23.20 17.67
CA ILE A 124 29.83 22.95 16.42
C ILE A 124 29.49 24.06 15.42
N THR A 125 30.41 25.02 15.32
CA THR A 125 30.62 25.89 14.16
C THR A 125 31.25 25.11 12.99
N PRO A 126 31.03 25.52 11.73
CA PRO A 126 31.51 24.81 10.55
C PRO A 126 33.04 24.94 10.38
N PRO A 127 33.74 23.97 9.78
CA PRO A 127 35.18 24.02 9.67
C PRO A 127 35.63 25.03 8.61
N VAL A 128 36.45 25.97 9.07
CA VAL A 128 37.24 26.92 8.27
C VAL A 128 38.44 26.19 7.66
N CYS A 129 38.70 26.49 6.39
CA CYS A 129 39.81 26.00 5.59
C CYS A 129 41.14 26.59 6.10
N VAL A 130 42.10 25.74 6.48
CA VAL A 130 43.47 26.18 6.86
C VAL A 130 44.39 26.01 5.65
N VAL A 131 44.85 27.12 5.08
CA VAL A 131 45.89 27.14 4.04
C VAL A 131 47.22 27.43 4.74
N SER A 132 48.14 26.47 4.73
CA SER A 132 49.52 26.70 5.19
C SER A 132 50.34 27.30 4.05
N GLN A 133 50.98 28.44 4.34
CA GLN A 133 51.87 29.16 3.43
C GLN A 133 53.24 28.47 3.35
N THR A 134 53.80 28.37 2.14
CA THR A 134 55.25 28.51 1.95
C THR A 134 55.50 29.25 0.65
N LEU A 135 56.24 30.36 0.75
CA LEU A 135 56.69 31.22 -0.35
C LEU A 135 58.01 30.70 -0.93
N SER A 136 58.10 30.58 -2.25
CA SER A 136 59.32 30.87 -3.01
C SER A 136 59.01 31.18 -4.48
N LYS A 137 59.67 32.21 -5.00
CA LYS A 137 59.61 32.69 -6.38
C LYS A 137 60.35 31.74 -7.34
N VAL A 138 59.97 31.71 -8.63
CA VAL A 138 60.82 32.03 -9.80
C VAL A 138 60.11 31.68 -11.14
N SER A 139 60.08 32.70 -12.02
CA SER A 139 60.14 32.78 -13.50
C SER A 139 59.72 31.63 -14.46
N SER A 140 58.89 32.04 -15.43
CA SER A 140 58.90 31.78 -16.90
C SER A 140 59.21 30.38 -17.49
N THR A 141 58.29 29.99 -18.40
CA THR A 141 58.40 29.02 -19.51
C THR A 141 58.51 27.52 -19.19
N GLY A 142 57.65 26.72 -19.83
CA GLY A 142 57.89 25.29 -20.07
C GLY A 142 56.86 24.35 -19.43
N LEU A 143 56.27 23.47 -20.26
CA LEU A 143 55.60 22.25 -19.82
C LEU A 143 56.54 21.44 -18.93
N ASP A 144 56.06 20.98 -17.77
CA ASP A 144 56.60 19.79 -17.12
C ASP A 144 55.45 18.96 -16.53
N ILE A 145 55.41 17.70 -16.97
CA ILE A 145 54.52 16.66 -16.50
C ILE A 145 55.03 16.23 -15.12
N ILE A 146 54.28 16.56 -14.07
CA ILE A 146 54.50 16.02 -12.72
C ILE A 146 53.43 14.96 -12.46
N THR A 147 53.83 13.70 -12.54
CA THR A 147 53.09 12.56 -12.00
C THR A 147 53.15 12.61 -10.47
N LEU A 148 52.01 12.87 -9.82
CA LEU A 148 51.79 12.63 -8.39
C LEU A 148 50.75 11.52 -8.22
N PRO A 149 50.85 10.69 -7.16
CA PRO A 149 49.92 9.59 -6.93
C PRO A 149 48.57 10.19 -6.52
N VAL A 150 47.62 10.22 -7.46
CA VAL A 150 46.24 10.57 -7.14
C VAL A 150 45.68 9.40 -6.33
N CYS A 151 45.56 9.57 -5.02
CA CYS A 151 44.59 8.81 -4.26
C CYS A 151 43.22 9.20 -4.83
N VAL A 152 42.69 8.34 -5.68
CA VAL A 152 41.33 8.49 -6.20
C VAL A 152 40.39 8.15 -5.05
N CYS A 153 40.22 9.08 -4.12
CA CYS A 153 38.98 9.15 -3.37
C CYS A 153 37.92 9.56 -4.39
N VAL A 154 37.29 8.56 -5.01
CA VAL A 154 35.98 8.73 -5.62
C VAL A 154 35.04 9.11 -4.47
N CYS A 155 35.05 10.39 -4.10
CA CYS A 155 33.88 10.99 -3.50
C CYS A 155 32.82 10.90 -4.60
N VAL A 156 32.05 9.81 -4.55
CA VAL A 156 30.75 9.77 -5.17
C VAL A 156 29.99 10.89 -4.49
N CYS A 157 30.08 12.09 -5.05
CA CYS A 157 29.11 13.14 -4.83
C CYS A 157 27.80 12.54 -5.33
N LEU A 158 27.08 11.87 -4.43
CA LEU A 158 25.67 11.58 -4.56
C LEU A 158 25.00 12.93 -4.69
N VAL A 159 24.91 13.43 -5.93
CA VAL A 159 23.95 14.45 -6.30
C VAL A 159 22.61 13.74 -6.13
N SER A 160 22.12 13.74 -4.89
CA SER A 160 20.75 13.38 -4.56
C SER A 160 19.88 14.44 -5.21
N GLN A 161 19.57 14.25 -6.50
CA GLN A 161 18.26 14.66 -6.97
C GLN A 161 17.30 13.87 -6.09
N THR A 162 16.77 14.52 -5.06
CA THR A 162 15.82 13.94 -4.11
C THR A 162 14.55 13.60 -4.90
N LEU A 163 14.53 12.45 -5.56
CA LEU A 163 13.30 11.89 -6.10
C LEU A 163 12.30 11.89 -4.95
N SER A 164 11.14 12.50 -5.19
CA SER A 164 10.04 12.47 -4.24
C SER A 164 9.80 11.02 -3.83
N LYS A 165 9.75 10.74 -2.52
CA LYS A 165 9.43 9.41 -2.04
C LYS A 165 8.04 9.02 -2.56
N VAL A 166 7.88 7.74 -2.85
CA VAL A 166 6.65 7.17 -3.37
C VAL A 166 6.18 6.11 -2.40
N PHE A 167 4.92 6.22 -1.97
CA PHE A 167 4.25 5.14 -1.26
C PHE A 167 4.05 3.97 -2.23
N SER A 168 3.30 4.21 -3.31
CA SER A 168 3.25 3.36 -4.50
C SER A 168 2.84 4.19 -5.72
N ALA A 169 3.51 3.97 -6.86
CA ALA A 169 3.15 4.59 -8.13
C ALA A 169 1.89 3.95 -8.79
N GLY A 170 1.32 2.93 -8.16
CA GLY A 170 0.15 2.21 -8.67
C GLY A 170 0.52 1.08 -9.64
N LEU A 171 -0.45 0.69 -10.47
CA LEU A 171 -0.33 -0.45 -11.38
C LEU A 171 0.87 -0.31 -12.31
N ASP A 172 1.62 -1.41 -12.47
CA ASP A 172 2.74 -1.41 -13.41
C ASP A 172 2.22 -1.39 -14.85
N ILE A 173 2.40 -0.26 -15.53
CA ILE A 173 1.97 -0.07 -16.92
C ILE A 173 2.65 -1.07 -17.85
N MET A 174 3.85 -1.55 -17.50
CA MET A 174 4.54 -2.57 -18.29
C MET A 174 3.84 -3.93 -18.23
N GLU A 175 2.91 -4.17 -17.30
CA GLU A 175 2.06 -5.37 -17.27
C GLU A 175 0.83 -5.25 -18.19
N MET A 176 0.57 -4.05 -18.73
CA MET A 176 -0.60 -3.73 -19.58
C MET A 176 -0.21 -3.33 -21.00
N TYR A 177 0.96 -2.71 -21.17
CA TYR A 177 1.43 -2.22 -22.46
C TYR A 177 2.15 -3.31 -23.26
N GLY A 178 1.68 -3.56 -24.49
CA GLY A 178 2.29 -4.52 -25.42
C GLY A 178 2.25 -5.98 -24.93
N LYS A 179 1.31 -6.32 -24.04
CA LYS A 179 1.14 -7.68 -23.51
C LYS A 179 0.03 -8.44 -24.21
N SER A 180 0.08 -9.76 -24.13
CA SER A 180 -0.97 -10.61 -24.67
C SER A 180 -2.25 -10.47 -23.84
N PRO A 181 -3.43 -10.72 -24.43
CA PRO A 181 -4.71 -10.71 -23.71
C PRO A 181 -4.69 -11.59 -22.44
N GLU A 182 -4.07 -12.77 -22.52
CA GLU A 182 -3.94 -13.72 -21.41
C GLU A 182 -3.12 -13.11 -20.26
N ARG A 183 -1.98 -12.47 -20.58
CA ARG A 183 -1.14 -11.82 -19.58
C ARG A 183 -1.86 -10.65 -18.92
N CYS A 184 -2.61 -9.86 -19.68
CA CYS A 184 -3.45 -8.80 -19.13
C CYS A 184 -4.52 -9.36 -18.19
N GLY A 185 -5.14 -10.49 -18.54
CA GLY A 185 -6.12 -11.17 -17.70
C GLY A 185 -5.53 -11.70 -16.39
N GLU A 186 -4.35 -12.34 -16.44
CA GLU A 186 -3.62 -12.78 -15.25
C GLU A 186 -3.30 -11.61 -14.31
N PHE A 187 -2.79 -10.52 -14.88
CA PHE A 187 -2.49 -9.31 -14.13
C PHE A 187 -3.73 -8.74 -13.46
N TRP A 188 -4.83 -8.61 -14.20
CA TRP A 188 -6.08 -8.06 -13.67
C TRP A 188 -6.69 -8.92 -12.56
N LYS A 189 -6.60 -10.25 -12.70
CA LYS A 189 -7.04 -11.18 -11.66
C LYS A 189 -6.27 -10.99 -10.36
N ALA A 190 -4.95 -10.74 -10.44
CA ALA A 190 -4.11 -10.46 -9.28
C ALA A 190 -4.44 -9.09 -8.65
N VAL A 191 -4.76 -8.08 -9.47
CA VAL A 191 -5.20 -6.75 -9.01
C VAL A 191 -6.53 -6.85 -8.24
N GLN A 192 -7.51 -7.58 -8.77
CA GLN A 192 -8.77 -7.86 -8.08
C GLN A 192 -8.54 -8.63 -6.76
N GLU A 193 -7.66 -9.64 -6.77
CA GLU A 193 -7.39 -10.45 -5.57
C GLU A 193 -6.76 -9.60 -4.46
N MET A 194 -5.79 -8.75 -4.79
CA MET A 194 -5.17 -7.83 -3.83
C MET A 194 -6.21 -6.93 -3.17
N TRP A 195 -7.10 -6.32 -3.97
CA TRP A 195 -8.16 -5.47 -3.44
C TRP A 195 -9.16 -6.24 -2.60
N LEU A 196 -9.62 -7.41 -3.05
CA LEU A 196 -10.57 -8.25 -2.30
C LEU A 196 -10.01 -8.63 -0.92
N LYS A 197 -8.75 -9.07 -0.88
CA LYS A 197 -8.10 -9.44 0.38
C LYS A 197 -7.89 -8.24 1.29
N LEU A 198 -7.35 -7.13 0.77
CA LEU A 198 -7.08 -5.96 1.60
C LEU A 198 -8.37 -5.30 2.11
N TYR A 199 -9.31 -5.04 1.22
CA TYR A 199 -10.56 -4.35 1.54
C TYR A 199 -11.47 -5.21 2.41
N GLY A 200 -11.45 -6.54 2.21
CA GLY A 200 -12.19 -7.53 2.97
C GLY A 200 -11.48 -8.10 4.20
N SER A 201 -10.25 -7.68 4.50
CA SER A 201 -9.45 -8.28 5.58
C SER A 201 -10.11 -8.13 6.96
N ASN A 202 -10.00 -9.17 7.78
CA ASN A 202 -10.46 -9.16 9.17
C ASN A 202 -9.54 -8.34 10.10
N MET A 203 -8.30 -8.10 9.70
CA MET A 203 -7.37 -7.25 10.46
C MET A 203 -7.84 -5.79 10.45
N ALA A 204 -7.45 -5.03 11.48
CA ALA A 204 -7.48 -3.57 11.40
C ALA A 204 -6.34 -3.11 10.49
N THR A 205 -6.63 -2.32 9.46
CA THR A 205 -5.63 -1.93 8.45
C THR A 205 -5.39 -0.42 8.44
N ILE A 206 -4.13 0.00 8.48
CA ILE A 206 -3.75 1.42 8.41
C ILE A 206 -2.78 1.64 7.25
N ALA A 207 -3.08 2.59 6.39
CA ALA A 207 -2.14 3.10 5.38
C ALA A 207 -1.32 4.25 5.99
N ALA A 208 -0.02 4.00 6.16
CA ALA A 208 0.99 4.97 6.59
C ALA A 208 1.70 5.54 5.34
N ILE A 209 1.12 6.60 4.77
CA ILE A 209 1.44 7.18 3.46
C ILE A 209 2.59 8.19 3.61
N ASN A 210 3.82 7.69 3.46
CA ASN A 210 5.08 8.44 3.57
C ASN A 210 5.65 8.90 2.21
N GLY A 211 4.80 9.00 1.19
CA GLY A 211 5.17 9.40 -0.17
C GLY A 211 3.95 9.54 -1.08
N SER A 212 4.14 9.96 -2.33
CA SER A 212 3.03 10.07 -3.30
C SER A 212 2.34 8.73 -3.53
N SER A 213 1.02 8.76 -3.72
CA SER A 213 0.15 7.59 -3.80
C SER A 213 -0.89 7.72 -4.94
N PRO A 214 -0.48 7.80 -6.22
CA PRO A 214 -1.41 7.85 -7.35
C PRO A 214 -2.04 6.49 -7.68
N ALA A 215 -3.20 6.50 -8.34
CA ALA A 215 -3.88 5.35 -8.94
C ALA A 215 -3.93 4.12 -8.01
N GLY A 216 -3.24 3.04 -8.34
CA GLY A 216 -3.18 1.83 -7.52
C GLY A 216 -2.60 2.02 -6.11
N GLY A 217 -1.74 3.02 -5.88
CA GLY A 217 -1.30 3.39 -4.54
C GLY A 217 -2.44 4.00 -3.71
N CYS A 218 -3.23 4.89 -4.33
CA CYS A 218 -4.44 5.43 -3.73
C CYS A 218 -5.43 4.31 -3.42
N LEU A 219 -5.63 3.36 -4.34
CA LEU A 219 -6.47 2.18 -4.12
C LEU A 219 -6.04 1.41 -2.86
N MET A 220 -4.76 1.09 -2.72
CA MET A 220 -4.26 0.40 -1.53
C MET A 220 -4.54 1.21 -0.26
N SER A 221 -4.43 2.54 -0.35
CA SER A 221 -4.66 3.46 0.76
C SER A 221 -6.13 3.48 1.18
N ILE A 222 -7.07 3.67 0.24
CA ILE A 222 -8.52 3.66 0.49
C ILE A 222 -9.06 2.24 0.76
N GLY A 223 -8.27 1.22 0.43
CA GLY A 223 -8.50 -0.17 0.84
C GLY A 223 -8.37 -0.38 2.35
N CYS A 224 -7.60 0.46 3.04
CA CYS A 224 -7.36 0.38 4.47
C CYS A 224 -8.52 0.95 5.31
N ASP A 225 -8.54 0.67 6.61
CA ASP A 225 -9.52 1.21 7.55
C ASP A 225 -9.22 2.66 7.95
N TYR A 226 -7.93 3.04 8.01
CA TYR A 226 -7.48 4.39 8.35
C TYR A 226 -6.27 4.81 7.51
N ARG A 227 -6.13 6.11 7.23
CA ARG A 227 -5.11 6.69 6.35
C ARG A 227 -4.43 7.87 7.04
N ILE A 228 -3.13 7.74 7.28
CA ILE A 228 -2.26 8.79 7.81
C ILE A 228 -1.27 9.15 6.72
N MET A 229 -1.19 10.43 6.36
CA MET A 229 -0.30 10.91 5.30
C MET A 229 0.71 11.93 5.82
N ALA A 230 1.94 11.84 5.30
CA ALA A 230 2.96 12.87 5.53
C ALA A 230 2.49 14.22 4.97
N ASP A 231 2.54 15.27 5.79
CA ASP A 231 2.29 16.65 5.38
C ASP A 231 3.51 17.20 4.65
N ASN A 232 3.63 16.80 3.38
CA ASN A 232 4.72 17.21 2.50
C ASN A 232 4.12 17.71 1.19
N PRO A 233 4.43 18.94 0.75
CA PRO A 233 3.86 19.53 -0.47
C PRO A 233 4.27 18.78 -1.75
N ARG A 234 5.27 17.90 -1.70
CA ARG A 234 5.66 17.05 -2.84
C ARG A 234 4.79 15.80 -2.98
N TYR A 235 4.04 15.44 -1.93
CA TYR A 235 3.23 14.23 -1.94
C TYR A 235 1.80 14.55 -2.33
N SER A 236 1.27 13.68 -3.19
CA SER A 236 -0.10 13.76 -3.66
C SER A 236 -0.74 12.38 -3.73
N ILE A 237 -2.06 12.32 -3.56
CA ILE A 237 -2.86 11.10 -3.57
C ILE A 237 -4.13 11.29 -4.41
N GLY A 238 -4.52 10.26 -5.16
CA GLY A 238 -5.75 10.30 -5.95
C GLY A 238 -5.80 9.23 -7.04
N LEU A 239 -6.97 9.09 -7.65
CA LEU A 239 -7.22 8.21 -8.78
C LEU A 239 -7.14 9.02 -10.08
N ASN A 240 -5.99 8.96 -10.75
CA ASN A 240 -5.67 9.77 -11.93
C ASN A 240 -5.71 8.99 -13.26
N GLU A 241 -6.44 7.88 -13.32
CA GLU A 241 -6.55 6.97 -14.46
C GLU A 241 -6.91 7.70 -15.77
N THR A 242 -7.81 8.69 -15.71
CA THR A 242 -8.25 9.46 -16.88
C THR A 242 -7.13 10.30 -17.50
N GLN A 243 -6.13 10.71 -16.72
CA GLN A 243 -4.93 11.40 -17.23
C GLN A 243 -4.05 10.48 -18.10
N LEU A 244 -4.21 9.15 -17.96
CA LEU A 244 -3.54 8.15 -18.79
C LEU A 244 -4.42 7.67 -19.95
N GLY A 245 -5.63 8.22 -20.10
CA GLY A 245 -6.62 7.77 -21.07
C GLY A 245 -7.24 6.41 -20.73
N ILE A 246 -7.16 5.99 -19.46
CA ILE A 246 -7.80 4.78 -18.94
C ILE A 246 -8.86 5.16 -17.90
N VAL A 247 -9.56 4.16 -17.35
CA VAL A 247 -10.65 4.37 -16.40
C VAL A 247 -10.43 3.53 -15.15
N ALA A 248 -10.76 4.10 -13.99
CA ALA A 248 -10.82 3.34 -12.75
C ALA A 248 -11.95 2.31 -12.85
N PRO A 249 -11.72 1.02 -12.52
CA PRO A 249 -12.78 0.02 -12.58
C PRO A 249 -13.87 0.32 -11.56
N PHE A 250 -15.05 -0.27 -11.75
CA PHE A 250 -16.23 0.11 -10.95
C PHE A 250 -16.00 -0.05 -9.43
N TRP A 251 -15.17 -1.00 -9.04
CA TRP A 251 -14.87 -1.30 -7.64
C TRP A 251 -13.81 -0.36 -7.05
N PHE A 252 -12.87 0.20 -7.83
CA PHE A 252 -12.07 1.37 -7.40
C PHE A 252 -13.00 2.55 -7.12
N LYS A 253 -13.88 2.85 -8.09
CA LYS A 253 -14.82 3.96 -8.02
C LYS A 253 -15.78 3.82 -6.85
N ASP A 254 -16.33 2.63 -6.62
CA ASP A 254 -17.22 2.37 -5.48
C ASP A 254 -16.47 2.55 -4.14
N THR A 255 -15.20 2.12 -4.04
CA THR A 255 -14.39 2.39 -2.84
C THR A 255 -14.12 3.88 -2.64
N LEU A 256 -13.83 4.64 -3.70
CA LEU A 256 -13.65 6.08 -3.60
C LEU A 256 -14.94 6.79 -3.18
N VAL A 257 -16.09 6.43 -3.76
CA VAL A 257 -17.40 6.97 -3.39
C VAL A 257 -17.70 6.69 -1.91
N ASN A 258 -17.39 5.49 -1.41
CA ASN A 258 -17.54 5.16 0.01
C ASN A 258 -16.60 5.97 0.93
N THR A 259 -15.54 6.55 0.38
CA THR A 259 -14.54 7.31 1.15
C THR A 259 -14.87 8.81 1.18
N VAL A 260 -15.11 9.43 0.01
CA VAL A 260 -15.25 10.89 -0.12
C VAL A 260 -16.66 11.35 -0.53
N GLY A 261 -17.59 10.41 -0.71
CA GLY A 261 -18.94 10.68 -1.20
C GLY A 261 -19.02 10.88 -2.73
N ASN A 262 -20.24 10.84 -3.26
CA ASN A 262 -20.47 10.74 -4.70
C ASN A 262 -19.90 11.94 -5.49
N ARG A 263 -20.18 13.18 -5.06
CA ARG A 263 -19.78 14.38 -5.82
C ARG A 263 -18.27 14.60 -5.86
N ALA A 264 -17.59 14.36 -4.74
CA ALA A 264 -16.13 14.46 -4.71
C ALA A 264 -15.49 13.37 -5.57
N ALA A 265 -16.01 12.14 -5.51
CA ALA A 265 -15.53 11.02 -6.32
C ALA A 265 -15.72 11.27 -7.83
N GLU A 266 -16.88 11.79 -8.25
CA GLU A 266 -17.18 12.15 -9.65
C GLU A 266 -16.14 13.14 -10.19
N LEU A 267 -15.93 14.26 -9.50
CA LEU A 267 -14.91 15.25 -9.89
C LEU A 267 -13.50 14.66 -9.87
N SER A 268 -13.17 13.86 -8.85
CA SER A 268 -11.86 13.22 -8.72
C SER A 268 -11.54 12.35 -9.92
N LEU A 269 -12.50 11.50 -10.32
CA LEU A 269 -12.32 10.50 -11.36
C LEU A 269 -12.35 11.11 -12.76
N GLU A 270 -13.29 12.01 -13.04
CA GLU A 270 -13.42 12.65 -14.36
C GLU A 270 -12.19 13.50 -14.70
N LEU A 271 -11.72 14.30 -13.74
CA LEU A 271 -10.56 15.17 -13.93
C LEU A 271 -9.24 14.44 -13.63
N GLY A 272 -9.29 13.24 -13.05
CA GLY A 272 -8.09 12.48 -12.66
C GLY A 272 -7.21 13.25 -11.67
N LEU A 273 -7.83 13.77 -10.61
CA LEU A 273 -7.18 14.67 -9.66
C LEU A 273 -6.19 13.93 -8.76
N LEU A 274 -5.04 14.55 -8.55
CA LEU A 274 -4.12 14.23 -7.47
C LEU A 274 -4.17 15.37 -6.45
N TYR A 275 -4.67 15.06 -5.26
CA TYR A 275 -4.83 16.01 -4.18
C TYR A 275 -3.51 16.20 -3.42
N SER A 276 -3.22 17.45 -3.06
CA SER A 276 -2.20 17.75 -2.04
C SER A 276 -2.58 17.14 -0.70
N ALA A 277 -1.64 16.99 0.23
CA ALA A 277 -1.96 16.48 1.57
C ALA A 277 -3.10 17.26 2.27
N PRO A 278 -3.08 18.62 2.33
CA PRO A 278 -4.18 19.39 2.89
C PRO A 278 -5.52 19.22 2.16
N ASP A 279 -5.53 19.17 0.83
CA ASP A 279 -6.76 18.99 0.07
C ASP A 279 -7.33 17.58 0.25
N ALA A 280 -6.46 16.56 0.31
CA ALA A 280 -6.85 15.18 0.57
C ALA A 280 -7.51 15.04 1.95
N LEU A 281 -6.98 15.73 2.98
CA LEU A 281 -7.60 15.77 4.31
C LEU A 281 -8.96 16.46 4.25
N LYS A 282 -9.04 17.60 3.56
CA LYS A 282 -10.26 18.41 3.43
C LYS A 282 -11.43 17.63 2.81
N ILE A 283 -11.17 16.79 1.82
CA ILE A 283 -12.22 15.98 1.17
C ILE A 283 -12.49 14.64 1.87
N GLY A 284 -11.73 14.30 2.93
CA GLY A 284 -11.83 13.02 3.63
C GLY A 284 -11.15 11.84 2.92
N LEU A 285 -10.24 12.10 1.98
CA LEU A 285 -9.47 11.06 1.30
C LEU A 285 -8.36 10.51 2.21
N VAL A 286 -7.85 11.33 3.12
CA VAL A 286 -6.97 10.92 4.23
C VAL A 286 -7.57 11.40 5.55
N ASP A 287 -7.28 10.69 6.64
CA ASP A 287 -7.92 10.94 7.94
C ASP A 287 -7.06 11.79 8.87
N GLN A 288 -5.73 11.78 8.67
CA GLN A 288 -4.78 12.53 9.49
C GLN A 288 -3.53 12.91 8.68
N LEU A 289 -3.03 14.12 8.94
CA LEU A 289 -1.74 14.60 8.46
C LEU A 289 -0.74 14.72 9.61
N VAL A 290 0.50 14.32 9.37
CA VAL A 290 1.60 14.41 10.35
C VAL A 290 2.93 14.72 9.66
N PRO A 291 3.95 15.21 10.38
CA PRO A 291 5.31 15.29 9.84
C PRO A 291 5.79 13.96 9.25
N GLU A 292 6.60 14.02 8.19
CA GLU A 292 7.00 12.84 7.41
C GLU A 292 7.70 11.76 8.26
N ASP A 293 8.50 12.18 9.24
CA ASP A 293 9.22 11.31 10.18
C ASP A 293 8.31 10.70 11.26
N GLN A 294 7.07 11.16 11.40
CA GLN A 294 6.10 10.71 12.41
C GLN A 294 4.99 9.82 11.85
N VAL A 295 4.95 9.58 10.53
CA VAL A 295 3.87 8.79 9.90
C VAL A 295 3.77 7.39 10.50
N LEU A 296 4.89 6.68 10.62
CA LEU A 296 4.89 5.29 11.10
C LEU A 296 4.56 5.21 12.61
N SER A 297 5.16 6.06 13.44
CA SER A 297 4.86 6.09 14.88
C SER A 297 3.41 6.44 15.15
N THR A 298 2.86 7.43 14.44
CA THR A 298 1.43 7.80 14.54
C THR A 298 0.54 6.64 14.12
N ALA A 299 0.92 5.87 13.09
CA ALA A 299 0.16 4.68 12.68
C ALA A 299 0.19 3.58 13.74
N GLN A 300 1.32 3.36 14.42
CA GLN A 300 1.43 2.41 15.52
C GLN A 300 0.55 2.83 16.72
N ASP A 301 0.62 4.09 17.13
CA ASP A 301 -0.21 4.64 18.21
C ASP A 301 -1.70 4.59 17.88
N THR A 302 -2.05 4.86 16.62
CA THR A 302 -3.43 4.78 16.14
C THR A 302 -3.90 3.33 16.13
N MET A 303 -3.06 2.38 15.72
CA MET A 303 -3.39 0.96 15.71
C MET A 303 -3.78 0.45 17.10
N SER A 304 -3.12 0.92 18.16
CA SER A 304 -3.48 0.55 19.54
C SER A 304 -4.94 0.90 19.88
N LYS A 305 -5.48 1.99 19.32
CA LYS A 305 -6.90 2.37 19.50
C LYS A 305 -7.84 1.41 18.77
N TRP A 306 -7.47 0.99 17.56
CA TRP A 306 -8.25 0.00 16.79
C TRP A 306 -8.26 -1.37 17.46
N LEU A 307 -7.13 -1.79 18.03
CA LEU A 307 -6.98 -3.10 18.67
C LEU A 307 -7.55 -3.16 20.10
N ALA A 308 -7.89 -2.02 20.69
CA ALA A 308 -8.63 -1.95 21.95
C ALA A 308 -10.12 -2.32 21.78
N VAL A 309 -10.65 -2.28 20.56
CA VAL A 309 -12.04 -2.67 20.25
C VAL A 309 -12.16 -4.20 20.23
N PRO A 310 -13.26 -4.78 20.76
CA PRO A 310 -13.51 -6.22 20.65
C PRO A 310 -13.45 -6.72 19.20
N ASP A 311 -12.50 -7.62 18.94
CA ASP A 311 -12.05 -7.96 17.59
C ASP A 311 -13.18 -8.47 16.68
N HIS A 312 -13.97 -9.42 17.17
CA HIS A 312 -15.09 -9.98 16.40
C HIS A 312 -16.17 -8.95 16.07
N ALA A 313 -16.47 -8.03 17.00
CA ALA A 313 -17.44 -6.96 16.77
C ALA A 313 -16.94 -5.98 15.70
N ARG A 314 -15.65 -5.62 15.75
CA ARG A 314 -14.99 -4.79 14.73
C ARG A 314 -15.04 -5.46 13.35
N GLN A 315 -14.73 -6.75 13.26
CA GLN A 315 -14.75 -7.52 12.01
C GLN A 315 -16.15 -7.58 11.38
N ILE A 316 -17.18 -7.91 12.17
CA ILE A 316 -18.57 -7.95 11.68
C ILE A 316 -18.99 -6.56 11.20
N THR A 317 -18.67 -5.50 11.96
CA THR A 317 -18.99 -4.12 11.58
C THR A 317 -18.31 -3.73 10.26
N LYS A 318 -17.01 -4.02 10.11
CA LYS A 318 -16.26 -3.79 8.85
C LYS A 318 -16.90 -4.54 7.68
N SER A 319 -17.24 -5.81 7.88
CA SER A 319 -17.92 -6.63 6.88
C SER A 319 -19.27 -6.05 6.49
N MET A 320 -20.10 -5.63 7.44
CA MET A 320 -21.40 -4.99 7.17
C MET A 320 -21.26 -3.75 6.27
N MET A 321 -20.22 -2.94 6.48
CA MET A 321 -19.99 -1.73 5.69
C MET A 321 -19.45 -2.01 4.28
N ARG A 322 -18.65 -3.09 4.11
CA ARG A 322 -17.88 -3.33 2.88
C ARG A 322 -18.43 -4.46 2.00
N LYS A 323 -19.24 -5.36 2.57
CA LYS A 323 -19.70 -6.59 1.93
C LYS A 323 -20.45 -6.35 0.62
N GLN A 324 -21.31 -5.34 0.54
CA GLN A 324 -22.04 -5.05 -0.70
C GLN A 324 -21.09 -4.72 -1.86
N THR A 325 -20.05 -3.91 -1.62
CA THR A 325 -19.05 -3.56 -2.63
C THR A 325 -18.20 -4.79 -3.02
N ILE A 326 -17.84 -5.63 -2.05
CA ILE A 326 -17.08 -6.88 -2.27
C ILE A 326 -17.91 -7.87 -3.09
N ASP A 327 -19.15 -8.14 -2.68
CA ASP A 327 -20.05 -9.09 -3.34
C ASP A 327 -20.30 -8.67 -4.80
N LYS A 328 -20.42 -7.36 -5.07
CA LYS A 328 -20.57 -6.85 -6.43
C LYS A 328 -19.38 -7.22 -7.33
N LEU A 329 -18.14 -7.16 -6.83
CA LEU A 329 -16.99 -7.64 -7.60
C LEU A 329 -17.01 -9.16 -7.74
N LEU A 330 -17.24 -9.90 -6.66
CA LEU A 330 -17.26 -11.36 -6.68
C LEU A 330 -18.28 -11.91 -7.69
N SER A 331 -19.48 -11.33 -7.76
CA SER A 331 -20.53 -11.75 -8.70
C SER A 331 -20.22 -11.39 -10.16
N ASN A 332 -19.30 -10.44 -10.42
CA ASN A 332 -18.99 -9.95 -11.76
C ASN A 332 -17.52 -10.16 -12.15
N ARG A 333 -16.76 -10.98 -11.42
CA ARG A 333 -15.30 -11.04 -11.49
C ARG A 333 -14.77 -11.38 -12.88
N GLU A 334 -15.31 -12.43 -13.50
CA GLU A 334 -14.91 -12.89 -14.83
C GLU A 334 -15.33 -11.91 -15.94
N ALA A 335 -16.50 -11.28 -15.78
CA ALA A 335 -16.97 -10.24 -16.70
C ALA A 335 -16.06 -9.00 -16.62
N ASP A 336 -15.66 -8.59 -15.41
CA ASP A 336 -14.73 -7.48 -15.18
C ASP A 336 -13.35 -7.76 -15.81
N ILE A 337 -12.82 -8.99 -15.68
CA ILE A 337 -11.57 -9.41 -16.36
C ILE A 337 -11.72 -9.31 -17.88
N THR A 338 -12.82 -9.86 -18.43
CA THR A 338 -13.09 -9.83 -19.88
C THR A 338 -13.18 -8.40 -20.39
N ASN A 339 -13.88 -7.53 -19.65
CA ASN A 339 -14.04 -6.11 -19.98
C ASN A 339 -12.69 -5.38 -19.93
N PHE A 340 -11.88 -5.62 -18.90
CA PHE A 340 -10.54 -5.05 -18.80
C PHE A 340 -9.67 -5.46 -19.97
N VAL A 341 -9.59 -6.76 -20.28
CA VAL A 341 -8.78 -7.28 -21.39
C VAL A 341 -9.24 -6.68 -22.72
N SER A 342 -10.56 -6.66 -22.98
CA SER A 342 -11.13 -6.05 -24.18
C SER A 342 -10.84 -4.55 -24.27
N PHE A 343 -10.85 -3.83 -23.15
CA PHE A 343 -10.58 -2.40 -23.10
C PHE A 343 -9.09 -2.09 -23.32
N ILE A 344 -8.22 -2.72 -22.53
CA ILE A 344 -6.79 -2.40 -22.47
C ILE A 344 -6.06 -2.77 -23.76
N THR A 345 -6.55 -3.76 -24.51
CA THR A 345 -5.95 -4.23 -25.77
C THR A 345 -6.33 -3.39 -26.99
N LYS A 346 -7.24 -2.40 -26.85
CA LYS A 346 -7.58 -1.49 -27.95
C LYS A 346 -6.38 -0.65 -28.39
N ASP A 347 -6.22 -0.47 -29.69
CA ASP A 347 -5.12 0.32 -30.27
C ASP A 347 -5.08 1.77 -29.77
N SER A 348 -6.23 2.39 -29.52
CA SER A 348 -6.30 3.74 -28.93
C SER A 348 -5.71 3.75 -27.51
N ILE A 349 -6.04 2.75 -26.69
CA ILE A 349 -5.57 2.65 -25.31
C ILE A 349 -4.09 2.31 -25.27
N GLN A 350 -3.63 1.36 -26.10
CA GLN A 350 -2.20 1.04 -26.20
C GLN A 350 -1.35 2.23 -26.66
N ARG A 351 -1.88 3.10 -27.54
CA ARG A 351 -1.24 4.36 -27.90
C ARG A 351 -1.15 5.32 -26.71
N SER A 352 -2.22 5.50 -25.94
CA SER A 352 -2.20 6.34 -24.72
C SER A 352 -1.17 5.85 -23.70
N LEU A 353 -1.11 4.53 -23.46
CA LEU A 353 -0.11 3.93 -22.56
C LEU A 353 1.33 4.16 -23.06
N ARG A 354 1.58 4.03 -24.37
CA ARG A 354 2.89 4.33 -24.97
C ARG A 354 3.29 5.78 -24.73
N MET A 355 2.40 6.72 -25.04
CA MET A 355 2.67 8.16 -24.88
C MET A 355 2.98 8.51 -23.42
N TYR A 356 2.25 7.90 -22.49
CA TYR A 356 2.50 8.10 -21.07
C TYR A 356 3.87 7.53 -20.62
N LEU A 357 4.24 6.33 -21.10
CA LEU A 357 5.57 5.76 -20.84
C LEU A 357 6.70 6.63 -21.40
N GLU A 358 6.51 7.23 -22.58
CA GLU A 358 7.45 8.17 -23.19
C GLU A 358 7.56 9.47 -22.35
N MET A 359 6.44 10.02 -21.89
CA MET A 359 6.41 11.17 -20.99
C MET A 359 7.13 10.87 -19.65
N LEU A 360 6.97 9.67 -19.10
CA LEU A 360 7.67 9.28 -17.86
C LEU A 360 9.19 9.16 -18.07
N LYS A 361 9.63 8.73 -19.26
CA LYS A 361 11.06 8.68 -19.61
C LYS A 361 11.63 10.09 -19.77
N SER A 362 10.90 11.00 -20.40
CA SER A 362 11.36 12.38 -20.60
C SER A 362 11.43 13.22 -19.32
N ARG A 363 10.64 12.91 -18.29
CA ARG A 363 10.72 13.56 -16.97
C ARG A 363 11.90 13.06 -16.11
N LYS A 364 12.51 11.94 -16.46
CA LYS A 364 13.68 11.36 -15.77
C LYS A 364 15.02 11.74 -16.42
N ALA A 365 14.98 12.07 -17.71
CA ALA A 365 16.11 12.61 -18.46
C ALA A 365 16.25 14.11 -18.16
#